data_AF-A0A6H1MSY8-F1
#
_entry.id   AF-A0A6H1MSY8-F1
#
_cell.length_a   1.000
_cell.length_b   1.000
_cell.length_c   1.000
_cell.angle_alpha   90.00
_cell.angle_beta   90.00
_cell.angle_gamma   90.00
#
_symmetry.space_group_name_H-M   'P 1'
#
loop_
_entity.id
_entity.type
_entity.pdbx_description
1 polymer ?
#
loop_
_entity_poly.entity_id
_entity_poly.type
_entity_poly.pdbx_seq_one_letter_code
_entity_poly.pdbx_strand_id
1 'polypeptide(L)'
;MAVIYKTTMTPSKLELLTAWLPRQPWYIGMASEPHLTKAGGFRLDDPQGEVGIEFMVVTDTSGERPRSYHVPLSYRGAPLDGADRGLIGTSEHGVLGRRWVYDGTHDPVLVAQLLDLLQGRAVPQAQSETNAPAPSVTSCFTGVGFSTVIASAVVDDRQHGTAIVVETKEEAGPHSRSAGAVTIDVMRVLRPDTQVSQAHAARAARGHVVADWRSKNGDESRGLFVVLRDTAR
;
A
#
# COMPACT_ATOMS: atom_id res chain seq x y z
N MET A 1 1.22 -5.92 -16.81
CA MET A 1 0.61 -4.57 -16.71
C MET A 1 -0.88 -4.72 -16.46
N ALA A 2 -1.41 -4.03 -15.45
CA ALA A 2 -2.76 -4.22 -14.96
C ALA A 2 -3.80 -3.45 -15.82
N VAL A 3 -4.85 -4.15 -16.25
CA VAL A 3 -5.99 -3.55 -16.95
C VAL A 3 -7.05 -3.13 -15.94
N ILE A 4 -7.52 -1.88 -16.04
CA ILE A 4 -8.66 -1.41 -15.23
C ILE A 4 -9.96 -1.68 -15.99
N TYR A 5 -10.76 -2.59 -15.46
CA TYR A 5 -12.10 -2.85 -15.96
C TYR A 5 -13.09 -1.86 -15.36
N LYS A 6 -13.87 -1.19 -16.22
CA LYS A 6 -15.06 -0.44 -15.79
C LYS A 6 -16.19 -1.42 -15.57
N THR A 7 -16.23 -2.04 -14.39
CA THR A 7 -17.24 -3.03 -14.00
C THR A 7 -17.59 -2.90 -12.51
N THR A 8 -18.56 -3.69 -12.06
CA THR A 8 -18.99 -3.73 -10.67
C THR A 8 -18.14 -4.69 -9.86
N MET A 9 -18.06 -4.40 -8.56
CA MET A 9 -17.51 -5.27 -7.52
C MET A 9 -18.54 -5.37 -6.41
N THR A 10 -18.91 -6.59 -6.01
CA THR A 10 -19.90 -6.83 -4.95
C THR A 10 -19.37 -7.83 -3.92
N PRO A 11 -19.17 -7.43 -2.66
CA PRO A 11 -19.20 -6.05 -2.15
C PRO A 11 -18.15 -5.16 -2.83
N SER A 12 -18.41 -3.87 -2.87
CA SER A 12 -17.45 -2.87 -3.35
C SER A 12 -16.26 -2.76 -2.40
N LYS A 13 -15.17 -2.15 -2.88
CA LYS A 13 -13.98 -1.89 -2.07
C LYS A 13 -14.30 -1.05 -0.83
N LEU A 14 -15.17 -0.04 -0.97
CA LEU A 14 -15.56 0.81 0.15
C LEU A 14 -16.37 0.04 1.19
N GLU A 15 -17.32 -0.81 0.78
CA GLU A 15 -18.08 -1.65 1.71
C GLU A 15 -17.18 -2.64 2.47
N LEU A 16 -16.23 -3.27 1.77
CA LEU A 16 -15.23 -4.14 2.41
C LEU A 16 -14.40 -3.36 3.45
N LEU A 17 -13.94 -2.15 3.11
CA LEU A 17 -13.15 -1.32 4.01
C LEU A 17 -13.97 -0.76 5.18
N THR A 18 -15.24 -0.42 4.98
CA THR A 18 -16.14 0.03 6.05
C THR A 18 -16.26 -1.04 7.15
N ALA A 19 -16.37 -2.32 6.78
CA ALA A 19 -16.41 -3.42 7.75
C ALA A 19 -15.03 -3.79 8.34
N TRP A 20 -13.94 -3.48 7.64
CA TRP A 20 -12.58 -3.91 8.03
C TRP A 20 -11.81 -2.87 8.83
N LEU A 21 -11.91 -1.59 8.51
CA LEU A 21 -11.15 -0.50 9.15
C LEU A 21 -11.34 -0.43 10.68
N PRO A 22 -12.55 -0.55 11.25
CA PRO A 22 -12.74 -0.45 12.70
C PRO A 22 -12.03 -1.54 13.52
N ARG A 23 -11.61 -2.63 12.87
CA ARG A 23 -10.91 -3.74 13.51
C ARG A 23 -9.39 -3.53 13.57
N GLN A 24 -8.88 -2.46 12.95
CA GLN A 24 -7.44 -2.21 12.87
C GLN A 24 -6.96 -1.36 14.05
N PRO A 25 -5.80 -1.68 14.65
CA PRO A 25 -5.33 -0.98 15.86
C PRO A 25 -4.87 0.47 15.59
N TRP A 26 -4.61 0.82 14.33
CA TRP A 26 -4.25 2.18 13.90
C TRP A 26 -5.46 3.03 13.50
N TYR A 27 -6.66 2.46 13.44
CA TYR A 27 -7.87 3.21 13.10
C TYR A 27 -8.25 4.16 14.25
N ILE A 28 -8.44 5.44 13.94
CA ILE A 28 -8.73 6.51 14.93
C ILE A 28 -10.18 7.01 14.78
N GLY A 29 -11.01 6.30 14.00
CA GLY A 29 -12.42 6.67 13.90
C GLY A 29 -13.20 6.33 15.16
N MET A 30 -14.31 7.04 15.36
CA MET A 30 -15.13 6.96 16.56
C MET A 30 -16.09 5.75 16.51
N ALA A 31 -16.89 5.55 17.55
CA ALA A 31 -17.77 4.39 17.74
C ALA A 31 -18.91 4.20 16.70
N SER A 32 -18.96 5.00 15.64
CA SER A 32 -19.95 4.90 14.55
C SER A 32 -19.36 4.20 13.32
N GLU A 33 -20.22 3.67 12.46
CA GLU A 33 -19.79 3.07 11.19
C GLU A 33 -19.01 4.09 10.31
N PRO A 34 -17.89 3.68 9.69
CA PRO A 34 -17.11 4.58 8.84
C PRO A 34 -17.89 5.06 7.62
N HIS A 35 -17.81 6.36 7.32
CA HIS A 35 -18.39 6.96 6.12
C HIS A 35 -17.27 7.27 5.13
N LEU A 36 -16.92 6.27 4.32
CA LEU A 36 -15.73 6.29 3.47
C LEU A 36 -16.00 6.89 2.08
N THR A 37 -15.11 7.77 1.66
CA THR A 37 -15.00 8.24 0.26
C THR A 37 -13.60 7.99 -0.26
N LYS A 38 -13.47 7.57 -1.53
CA LYS A 38 -12.17 7.46 -2.19
C LYS A 38 -11.53 8.86 -2.31
N ALA A 39 -10.26 8.97 -1.90
CA ALA A 39 -9.55 10.25 -1.78
C ALA A 39 -8.27 10.31 -2.62
N GLY A 40 -7.80 9.20 -3.17
CA GLY A 40 -6.55 9.18 -3.93
C GLY A 40 -5.94 7.79 -3.93
N GLY A 41 -4.69 7.72 -4.36
CA GLY A 41 -3.95 6.48 -4.46
C GLY A 41 -3.34 6.24 -5.84
N PHE A 42 -2.62 5.14 -5.93
CA PHE A 42 -1.94 4.69 -7.15
C PHE A 42 -1.91 3.16 -7.22
N ARG A 43 -1.43 2.62 -8.33
CA ARG A 43 -1.27 1.18 -8.54
C ARG A 43 0.17 0.85 -8.86
N LEU A 44 0.53 -0.41 -8.64
CA LEU A 44 1.73 -1.01 -9.21
C LEU A 44 1.30 -2.20 -10.07
N ASP A 45 2.15 -2.54 -11.03
CA ASP A 45 1.94 -3.71 -11.85
C ASP A 45 2.63 -4.92 -11.21
N ASP A 46 1.92 -6.03 -11.11
CA ASP A 46 2.57 -7.32 -10.89
C ASP A 46 3.29 -7.73 -12.19
N PRO A 47 4.61 -8.02 -12.15
CA PRO A 47 5.36 -8.52 -13.30
C PRO A 47 4.78 -9.79 -13.91
N GLN A 48 4.13 -10.65 -13.11
CA GLN A 48 3.47 -11.87 -13.58
C GLN A 48 2.02 -11.64 -14.00
N GLY A 49 1.42 -10.48 -13.66
CA GLY A 49 0.06 -10.13 -14.04
C GLY A 49 -1.06 -10.85 -13.28
N GLU A 50 -0.74 -11.56 -12.20
CA GLU A 50 -1.68 -12.40 -11.43
C GLU A 50 -2.32 -11.64 -10.26
N VAL A 51 -1.59 -10.67 -9.70
CA VAL A 51 -2.02 -9.90 -8.52
C VAL A 51 -2.31 -8.46 -8.91
N GLY A 52 -3.54 -7.99 -8.63
CA GLY A 52 -3.83 -6.56 -8.67
C GLY A 52 -3.24 -5.86 -7.46
N ILE A 53 -2.47 -4.79 -7.65
CA ILE A 53 -1.85 -4.02 -6.56
C ILE A 53 -2.38 -2.58 -6.58
N GLU A 54 -2.91 -2.11 -5.46
CA GLU A 54 -3.42 -0.73 -5.30
C GLU A 54 -3.04 -0.17 -3.93
N PHE A 55 -2.56 1.06 -3.90
CA PHE A 55 -2.32 1.84 -2.70
C PHE A 55 -3.44 2.88 -2.60
N MET A 56 -4.55 2.50 -1.98
CA MET A 56 -5.77 3.31 -1.95
C MET A 56 -5.73 4.30 -0.78
N VAL A 57 -6.20 5.53 -1.01
CA VAL A 57 -6.53 6.45 0.07
C VAL A 57 -8.04 6.58 0.19
N VAL A 58 -8.56 6.39 1.40
CA VAL A 58 -9.95 6.65 1.76
C VAL A 58 -10.01 7.72 2.83
N THR A 59 -11.02 8.58 2.77
CA THR A 59 -11.31 9.55 3.82
C THR A 59 -12.59 9.14 4.53
N ASP A 60 -12.50 8.96 5.84
CA ASP A 60 -13.64 8.76 6.72
C ASP A 60 -14.15 10.10 7.23
N THR A 61 -15.45 10.33 7.08
CA THR A 61 -16.14 11.56 7.47
C THR A 61 -17.15 11.36 8.60
N SER A 62 -17.15 10.18 9.24
CA SER A 62 -18.07 9.85 10.34
C SER A 62 -17.75 10.59 11.65
N GLY A 63 -16.48 10.96 11.87
CA GLY A 63 -16.03 11.68 13.07
C GLY A 63 -16.08 13.20 12.94
N GLU A 64 -15.79 13.91 14.05
CA GLU A 64 -15.77 15.40 14.11
C GLU A 64 -14.85 16.05 13.08
N ARG A 65 -13.75 15.38 12.72
CA ARG A 65 -12.81 15.82 11.69
C ARG A 65 -12.58 14.68 10.70
N PRO A 66 -12.61 14.95 9.39
CA PRO A 66 -12.27 13.96 8.38
C PRO A 66 -10.88 13.36 8.62
N ARG A 67 -10.74 12.05 8.47
CA ARG A 67 -9.46 11.33 8.59
C ARG A 67 -9.17 10.55 7.33
N SER A 68 -7.98 10.70 6.78
CA SER A 68 -7.54 9.96 5.60
C SER A 68 -6.69 8.76 6.01
N TYR A 69 -7.02 7.60 5.44
CA TYR A 69 -6.33 6.34 5.65
C TYR A 69 -5.74 5.82 4.35
N HIS A 70 -4.49 5.40 4.41
CA HIS A 70 -3.78 4.75 3.32
C HIS A 70 -3.81 3.23 3.53
N VAL A 71 -4.34 2.53 2.52
CA VAL A 71 -4.59 1.10 2.55
C VAL A 71 -3.99 0.46 1.29
N PRO A 72 -2.81 -0.16 1.41
CA PRO A 72 -2.32 -1.09 0.40
C PRO A 72 -3.28 -2.28 0.30
N LEU A 73 -3.65 -2.64 -0.93
CA LEU A 73 -4.59 -3.70 -1.26
C LEU A 73 -3.98 -4.59 -2.32
N SER A 74 -4.10 -5.91 -2.11
CA SER A 74 -3.87 -6.88 -3.16
C SER A 74 -5.16 -7.63 -3.53
N TYR A 75 -5.32 -7.90 -4.83
CA TYR A 75 -6.47 -8.60 -5.39
C TYR A 75 -5.99 -9.88 -6.06
N ARG A 76 -6.40 -11.04 -5.52
CA ARG A 76 -6.00 -12.35 -6.03
C ARG A 76 -7.18 -13.14 -6.58
N GLY A 77 -6.91 -13.97 -7.59
CA GLY A 77 -7.89 -14.90 -8.18
C GLY A 77 -8.11 -16.18 -7.36
N ALA A 78 -7.34 -16.39 -6.30
CA ALA A 78 -7.44 -17.51 -5.36
C ALA A 78 -7.01 -17.04 -3.96
N PRO A 79 -7.37 -17.76 -2.88
CA PRO A 79 -6.83 -17.49 -1.54
C PRO A 79 -5.30 -17.54 -1.53
N LEU A 80 -4.68 -16.70 -0.70
CA LEU A 80 -3.25 -16.73 -0.40
C LEU A 80 -3.02 -17.49 0.91
N ASP A 81 -2.27 -18.59 0.83
CA ASP A 81 -1.91 -19.41 1.98
C ASP A 81 -1.07 -18.62 2.99
N GLY A 82 -1.42 -18.76 4.28
CA GLY A 82 -0.70 -18.11 5.38
C GLY A 82 -0.97 -16.61 5.56
N ALA A 83 -1.84 -16.01 4.74
CA ALA A 83 -2.21 -14.59 4.81
C ALA A 83 -3.62 -14.35 5.38
N ASP A 84 -4.19 -15.31 6.12
CA ASP A 84 -5.55 -15.23 6.67
C ASP A 84 -5.78 -13.96 7.51
N ARG A 85 -4.77 -13.55 8.28
CA ARG A 85 -4.79 -12.32 9.08
C ARG A 85 -4.96 -11.06 8.25
N GLY A 86 -4.47 -11.07 7.02
CA GLY A 86 -4.59 -9.96 6.08
C GLY A 86 -5.87 -9.99 5.25
N LEU A 87 -6.72 -11.02 5.35
CA LEU A 87 -7.92 -11.10 4.50
C LEU A 87 -8.94 -10.02 4.92
N ILE A 88 -9.19 -9.08 4.02
CA ILE A 88 -10.21 -8.04 4.19
C ILE A 88 -11.59 -8.65 3.87
N GLY A 89 -11.67 -9.43 2.80
CA GLY A 89 -12.87 -10.14 2.39
C GLY A 89 -12.79 -10.66 0.96
N THR A 90 -13.92 -11.14 0.43
CA THR A 90 -14.04 -11.53 -0.97
C THR A 90 -15.06 -10.67 -1.70
N SER A 91 -14.86 -10.44 -3.00
CA SER A 91 -15.74 -9.64 -3.85
C SER A 91 -15.92 -10.32 -5.21
N GLU A 92 -17.13 -10.32 -5.74
CA GLU A 92 -17.42 -10.75 -7.11
C GLU A 92 -17.14 -9.59 -8.07
N HIS A 93 -16.15 -9.75 -8.94
CA HIS A 93 -15.79 -8.78 -9.97
C HIS A 93 -16.46 -9.15 -11.30
N GLY A 94 -17.21 -8.24 -11.91
CA GLY A 94 -18.05 -8.55 -13.07
C GLY A 94 -17.32 -9.07 -14.32
N VAL A 95 -15.99 -8.93 -14.40
CA VAL A 95 -15.16 -9.49 -15.49
C VAL A 95 -14.21 -10.59 -15.03
N LEU A 96 -13.77 -10.55 -13.78
CA LEU A 96 -12.68 -11.40 -13.29
C LEU A 96 -13.23 -12.51 -12.37
N GLY A 97 -14.54 -12.54 -12.11
CA GLY A 97 -15.13 -13.44 -11.14
C GLY A 97 -14.71 -13.12 -9.71
N ARG A 98 -14.78 -14.11 -8.82
CA ARG A 98 -14.45 -13.95 -7.41
C ARG A 98 -13.00 -13.49 -7.21
N ARG A 99 -12.82 -12.53 -6.31
CA ARG A 99 -11.54 -11.97 -5.92
C ARG A 99 -11.40 -12.01 -4.41
N TRP A 100 -10.21 -12.41 -3.95
CA TRP A 100 -9.80 -12.29 -2.55
C TRP A 100 -9.03 -10.99 -2.40
N VAL A 101 -9.52 -10.15 -1.48
CA VAL A 101 -8.96 -8.83 -1.21
C VAL A 101 -8.22 -8.90 0.11
N TYR A 102 -6.93 -8.61 0.08
CA TYR A 102 -6.07 -8.62 1.25
C TYR A 102 -5.58 -7.21 1.57
N ASP A 103 -5.28 -6.99 2.85
CA ASP A 103 -4.33 -5.97 3.26
C ASP A 103 -2.99 -6.32 2.64
N GLY A 104 -2.56 -5.45 1.72
CA GLY A 104 -1.39 -5.62 0.90
C GLY A 104 -0.08 -5.84 1.67
N THR A 105 -0.03 -5.38 2.92
CA THR A 105 1.16 -5.55 3.78
C THR A 105 1.47 -7.00 4.10
N HIS A 106 0.48 -7.90 3.97
CA HIS A 106 0.64 -9.35 4.13
C HIS A 106 0.93 -10.09 2.81
N ASP A 107 0.93 -9.40 1.66
CA ASP A 107 1.11 -10.01 0.35
C ASP A 107 2.56 -9.85 -0.14
N PRO A 108 3.33 -10.95 -0.30
CA PRO A 108 4.73 -10.86 -0.72
C PRO A 108 4.91 -10.24 -2.11
N VAL A 109 3.91 -10.33 -3.00
CA VAL A 109 3.99 -9.71 -4.34
C VAL A 109 3.90 -8.19 -4.22
N LEU A 110 3.02 -7.68 -3.35
CA LEU A 110 2.91 -6.25 -3.10
C LEU A 110 4.17 -5.72 -2.40
N VAL A 111 4.69 -6.44 -1.41
CA VAL A 111 5.92 -6.06 -0.70
C VAL A 111 7.10 -6.00 -1.68
N ALA A 112 7.25 -6.99 -2.56
CA ALA A 112 8.29 -6.99 -3.59
C ALA A 112 8.16 -5.79 -4.54
N GLN A 113 6.96 -5.52 -5.04
CA GLN A 113 6.73 -4.38 -5.94
C GLN A 113 6.90 -3.03 -5.26
N LEU A 114 6.58 -2.92 -3.97
CA LEU A 114 6.87 -1.72 -3.20
C LEU A 114 8.38 -1.47 -3.05
N LEU A 115 9.16 -2.52 -2.81
CA LEU A 115 10.62 -2.42 -2.80
C LEU A 115 11.20 -2.09 -4.18
N ASP A 116 10.62 -2.61 -5.27
CA ASP A 116 10.99 -2.24 -6.62
C ASP A 116 10.67 -0.76 -6.90
N LEU A 117 9.50 -0.26 -6.48
CA LEU A 117 9.14 1.16 -6.59
C LEU A 117 10.15 2.05 -5.86
N LEU A 118 10.48 1.69 -4.61
CA LEU A 118 11.49 2.41 -3.83
C LEU A 118 12.82 2.46 -4.55
N GLN A 119 13.26 1.35 -5.14
CA GLN A 119 14.53 1.25 -5.87
C GLN A 119 14.46 1.73 -7.33
N GLY A 120 13.37 2.38 -7.75
CA GLY A 120 13.19 2.95 -9.09
C GLY A 120 12.99 1.93 -10.21
N ARG A 121 12.59 0.69 -9.87
CA ARG A 121 12.38 -0.43 -10.81
C ARG A 121 10.91 -0.68 -11.16
N ALA A 122 9.98 -0.20 -10.34
CA ALA A 122 8.55 -0.20 -10.65
C ALA A 122 8.06 1.22 -10.90
N VAL A 123 7.13 1.37 -11.84
CA VAL A 123 6.51 2.65 -12.19
C VAL A 123 5.14 2.75 -11.55
N PRO A 124 4.85 3.79 -10.75
CA PRO A 124 3.52 3.99 -10.19
C PRO A 124 2.53 4.34 -11.32
N GLN A 125 1.37 3.70 -11.30
CA GLN A 125 0.30 3.87 -12.28
C GLN A 125 -0.90 4.60 -11.67
N ALA A 126 -1.63 5.33 -12.50
CA ALA A 126 -2.89 5.96 -12.16
C ALA A 126 -3.91 4.89 -11.76
N GLN A 127 -4.67 5.18 -10.71
CA GLN A 127 -5.63 4.23 -10.14
C GLN A 127 -6.95 4.09 -10.91
N SER A 128 -7.19 4.95 -11.91
CA SER A 128 -8.44 5.04 -12.68
C SER A 128 -8.25 4.89 -14.19
N GLU A 129 -7.00 4.85 -14.65
CA GLU A 129 -6.65 4.78 -16.06
C GLU A 129 -5.67 3.64 -16.33
N THR A 130 -5.94 2.87 -17.38
CA THR A 130 -5.08 1.76 -17.80
C THR A 130 -3.82 2.31 -18.45
N ASN A 131 -2.64 1.80 -18.05
CA ASN A 131 -1.34 2.12 -18.64
C ASN A 131 -0.96 3.61 -18.58
N ALA A 132 -1.44 4.33 -17.56
CA ALA A 132 -1.12 5.73 -17.36
C ALA A 132 -0.23 5.87 -16.13
N PRO A 133 1.01 6.37 -16.24
CA PRO A 133 1.84 6.67 -15.08
C PRO A 133 1.18 7.67 -14.12
N ALA A 134 1.48 7.56 -12.83
CA ALA A 134 1.07 8.51 -11.80
C ALA A 134 2.24 9.42 -11.39
N PRO A 135 2.52 10.51 -12.13
CA PRO A 135 3.70 11.35 -11.90
C PRO A 135 3.69 12.09 -10.55
N SER A 136 2.53 12.20 -9.90
CA SER A 136 2.41 12.74 -8.54
C SER A 136 3.07 11.83 -7.50
N VAL A 137 3.26 10.54 -7.79
CA VAL A 137 3.90 9.59 -6.88
C VAL A 137 5.40 9.60 -7.11
N THR A 138 6.15 9.99 -6.08
CA THR A 138 7.61 10.08 -6.14
C THR A 138 8.23 9.13 -5.13
N SER A 139 9.21 8.35 -5.57
CA SER A 139 10.08 7.55 -4.69
C SER A 139 11.50 8.13 -4.64
N CYS A 140 12.15 7.94 -3.50
CA CYS A 140 13.56 8.23 -3.32
C CYS A 140 14.21 7.04 -2.62
N PHE A 141 15.43 6.69 -3.02
CA PHE A 141 16.22 5.64 -2.40
C PHE A 141 17.69 6.00 -2.44
N THR A 142 18.39 5.66 -1.35
CA THR A 142 19.82 5.89 -1.19
C THR A 142 20.54 4.57 -0.92
N GLY A 143 21.79 4.50 -1.40
CA GLY A 143 22.63 3.32 -1.27
C GLY A 143 22.51 2.34 -2.43
N VAL A 144 23.05 1.14 -2.23
CA VAL A 144 23.09 0.09 -3.25
C VAL A 144 21.77 -0.69 -3.24
N GLY A 145 21.22 -0.92 -4.43
CA GLY A 145 20.02 -1.72 -4.59
C GLY A 145 20.25 -3.18 -4.22
N PHE A 146 19.20 -3.85 -3.75
CA PHE A 146 19.21 -5.21 -3.23
C PHE A 146 18.06 -6.02 -3.82
N SER A 147 18.10 -7.34 -3.63
CA SER A 147 17.06 -8.25 -4.10
C SER A 147 15.70 -7.90 -3.51
N THR A 148 14.64 -8.04 -4.31
CA THR A 148 13.24 -7.87 -3.87
C THR A 148 12.48 -9.18 -3.81
N VAL A 149 13.20 -10.30 -3.95
CA VAL A 149 12.63 -11.63 -3.80
C VAL A 149 12.43 -11.91 -2.31
N ILE A 150 11.18 -11.94 -1.87
CA ILE A 150 10.83 -12.10 -0.46
C ILE A 150 11.14 -13.52 0.01
N ALA A 151 11.95 -13.62 1.07
CA ALA A 151 12.20 -14.86 1.79
C ALA A 151 11.24 -15.00 2.98
N SER A 152 11.09 -13.92 3.74
CA SER A 152 10.16 -13.81 4.87
C SER A 152 9.67 -12.38 5.03
N ALA A 153 8.48 -12.21 5.60
CA ALA A 153 7.93 -10.91 5.97
C ALA A 153 7.13 -11.05 7.26
N VAL A 154 7.45 -10.21 8.25
CA VAL A 154 6.73 -10.15 9.53
C VAL A 154 6.06 -8.80 9.63
N VAL A 155 4.73 -8.81 9.80
CA VAL A 155 3.88 -7.62 9.85
C VAL A 155 3.56 -7.28 11.31
N ASP A 156 3.78 -6.02 11.67
CA ASP A 156 3.54 -5.44 13.00
C ASP A 156 2.72 -4.15 12.87
N ASP A 157 1.45 -4.20 13.28
CA ASP A 157 0.59 -3.02 13.28
C ASP A 157 0.87 -2.14 14.51
N ARG A 158 1.12 -0.85 14.24
CA ARG A 158 1.48 0.17 15.23
C ARG A 158 0.38 1.24 15.31
N GLN A 159 0.51 2.19 16.23
CA GLN A 159 -0.53 3.20 16.51
C GLN A 159 -1.00 4.00 15.28
N HIS A 160 -0.15 4.25 14.28
CA HIS A 160 -0.46 5.08 13.11
C HIS A 160 0.01 4.50 11.77
N GLY A 161 0.50 3.27 11.78
CA GLY A 161 1.17 2.66 10.64
C GLY A 161 1.35 1.16 10.83
N THR A 162 1.88 0.51 9.82
CA THR A 162 2.25 -0.91 9.87
C THR A 162 3.72 -1.04 9.52
N ALA A 163 4.49 -1.75 10.33
CA ALA A 163 5.87 -2.08 10.02
C ALA A 163 5.94 -3.49 9.44
N ILE A 164 6.76 -3.66 8.41
CA ILE A 164 7.03 -4.95 7.78
C ILE A 164 8.54 -5.18 7.86
N VAL A 165 8.95 -6.16 8.67
CA VAL A 165 10.33 -6.62 8.67
C VAL A 165 10.46 -7.65 7.55
N VAL A 166 11.27 -7.32 6.54
CA VAL A 166 11.42 -8.09 5.31
C VAL A 166 12.83 -8.64 5.23
N GLU A 167 12.93 -9.95 5.02
CA GLU A 167 14.17 -10.59 4.59
C GLU A 167 14.03 -10.98 3.13
N THR A 168 15.04 -10.63 2.33
CA THR A 168 15.08 -11.00 0.91
C THR A 168 16.11 -12.08 0.69
N LYS A 169 15.86 -12.97 -0.27
CA LYS A 169 16.82 -13.97 -0.71
C LYS A 169 17.57 -13.48 -1.95
N GLU A 170 18.77 -14.00 -2.15
CA GLU A 170 19.55 -13.68 -3.33
C GLU A 170 18.80 -14.04 -4.61
N GLU A 171 18.89 -13.17 -5.60
CA GLU A 171 18.26 -13.37 -6.90
C GLU A 171 19.25 -14.08 -7.83
N ALA A 172 18.94 -15.31 -8.26
CA ALA A 172 19.83 -16.05 -9.14
C ALA A 172 19.81 -15.45 -10.56
N GLY A 173 20.97 -15.06 -11.09
CA GLY A 173 21.11 -14.64 -12.48
C GLY A 173 22.24 -13.65 -12.76
N PRO A 174 22.37 -13.18 -14.02
CA PRO A 174 23.43 -12.26 -14.45
C PRO A 174 23.40 -10.89 -13.75
N HIS A 175 22.26 -10.55 -13.15
CA HIS A 175 22.03 -9.33 -12.38
C HIS A 175 21.78 -9.65 -10.90
N SER A 176 22.44 -10.72 -10.38
CA SER A 176 22.27 -11.14 -8.99
C SER A 176 22.43 -9.96 -8.04
N ARG A 177 21.44 -9.81 -7.16
CA ARG A 177 21.46 -8.84 -6.09
C ARG A 177 21.53 -9.57 -4.78
N SER A 178 22.39 -9.07 -3.90
CA SER A 178 22.53 -9.61 -2.56
C SER A 178 21.21 -9.56 -1.80
N ALA A 179 21.01 -10.60 -0.99
CA ALA A 179 20.01 -10.63 0.06
C ALA A 179 20.18 -9.43 1.01
N GLY A 180 19.09 -9.00 1.62
CA GLY A 180 19.09 -7.94 2.62
C GLY A 180 17.95 -8.08 3.62
N ALA A 181 18.11 -7.42 4.76
CA ALA A 181 17.05 -7.25 5.75
C ALA A 181 16.72 -5.77 5.87
N VAL A 182 15.44 -5.43 5.71
CA VAL A 182 14.94 -4.06 5.77
C VAL A 182 13.63 -4.01 6.53
N THR A 183 13.30 -2.82 7.06
CA THR A 183 11.98 -2.53 7.62
C THR A 183 11.26 -1.54 6.74
N ILE A 184 10.04 -1.89 6.32
CA ILE A 184 9.13 -1.00 5.58
C ILE A 184 8.09 -0.49 6.58
N ASP A 185 8.10 0.80 6.87
CA ASP A 185 7.01 1.45 7.60
C ASP A 185 5.98 1.99 6.61
N VAL A 186 4.78 1.43 6.62
CA VAL A 186 3.61 1.90 5.85
C VAL A 186 2.82 2.87 6.72
N MET A 187 2.69 4.11 6.26
CA MET A 187 1.89 5.13 6.95
C MET A 187 0.42 4.81 6.71
N ARG A 188 -0.34 4.47 7.76
CA ARG A 188 -1.76 4.12 7.65
C ARG A 188 -2.65 5.33 7.84
N VAL A 189 -2.30 6.20 8.79
CA VAL A 189 -3.05 7.43 9.08
C VAL A 189 -2.33 8.61 8.43
N LEU A 190 -2.94 9.19 7.41
CA LEU A 190 -2.37 10.34 6.69
C LEU A 190 -2.78 11.65 7.36
N ARG A 191 -1.79 12.51 7.61
CA ARG A 191 -1.94 13.75 8.37
C ARG A 191 -1.26 14.92 7.65
N PRO A 192 -2.03 15.90 7.12
CA PRO A 192 -1.46 17.06 6.42
C PRO A 192 -0.54 17.92 7.29
N ASP A 193 -0.79 17.97 8.60
CA ASP A 193 -0.10 18.82 9.58
C ASP A 193 1.26 18.28 10.05
N THR A 194 1.65 17.09 9.60
CA THR A 194 2.89 16.42 10.05
C THR A 194 4.09 16.63 9.12
N GLN A 195 4.00 17.53 8.13
CA GLN A 195 5.02 17.71 7.08
C GLN A 195 6.44 17.90 7.62
N VAL A 196 6.64 18.66 8.72
CA VAL A 196 7.97 18.85 9.32
C VAL A 196 8.53 17.56 9.89
N SER A 197 7.72 16.79 10.63
CA SER A 197 8.12 15.49 11.19
C SER A 197 8.39 14.47 10.08
N GLN A 198 7.55 14.46 9.04
CA GLN A 198 7.73 13.62 7.87
C GLN A 198 9.02 13.96 7.11
N ALA A 199 9.38 15.24 6.97
CA ALA A 199 10.63 15.63 6.33
C ALA A 199 11.87 15.10 7.08
N HIS A 200 11.85 15.10 8.41
CA HIS A 200 12.92 14.50 9.21
C HIS A 200 12.99 12.98 9.04
N ALA A 201 11.83 12.31 9.08
CA ALA A 201 11.75 10.87 8.85
C ALA A 201 12.28 10.49 7.46
N ALA A 202 11.96 11.28 6.43
CA ALA A 202 12.43 11.06 5.06
C ALA A 202 13.96 11.21 4.93
N ARG A 203 14.57 12.16 5.66
CA ARG A 203 16.03 12.39 5.63
C ARG A 203 16.83 11.29 6.32
N ALA A 204 16.26 10.68 7.36
CA ALA A 204 16.90 9.58 8.08
C ALA A 204 16.65 8.20 7.43
N ALA A 205 15.82 8.14 6.39
CA ALA A 205 15.40 6.90 5.76
C ALA A 205 16.34 6.48 4.62
N ARG A 206 16.45 5.16 4.41
CA ARG A 206 17.12 4.60 3.24
C ARG A 206 16.32 4.83 1.96
N GLY A 207 14.99 4.89 2.07
CA GLY A 207 14.12 5.31 0.98
C GLY A 207 12.73 5.70 1.47
N HIS A 208 11.94 6.33 0.61
CA HIS A 208 10.57 6.71 0.92
C HIS A 208 9.72 6.87 -0.34
N VAL A 209 8.40 6.80 -0.17
CA VAL A 209 7.39 7.12 -1.20
C VAL A 209 6.50 8.24 -0.69
N VAL A 210 6.32 9.26 -1.52
CA VAL A 210 5.41 10.39 -1.29
C VAL A 210 4.37 10.39 -2.39
N ALA A 211 3.12 10.64 -2.02
CA ALA A 211 2.00 10.75 -2.96
C ALA A 211 0.99 11.80 -2.49
N ASP A 212 0.12 12.18 -3.41
CA ASP A 212 -0.96 13.14 -3.18
C ASP A 212 -2.28 12.43 -2.87
N TRP A 213 -3.11 13.07 -2.06
CA TRP A 213 -4.52 12.70 -1.87
C TRP A 213 -5.36 13.96 -1.71
N ARG A 214 -6.65 13.85 -1.98
CA ARG A 214 -7.59 14.97 -1.96
C ARG A 214 -8.62 14.80 -0.86
N SER A 215 -8.90 15.91 -0.18
CA SER A 215 -10.04 16.01 0.72
C SER A 215 -11.35 16.02 -0.10
N LYS A 216 -12.48 15.79 0.58
CA LYS A 216 -13.81 15.91 -0.03
C LYS A 216 -14.07 17.32 -0.59
N ASN A 217 -13.42 18.34 -0.04
CA ASN A 217 -13.58 19.74 -0.46
C ASN A 217 -12.67 20.11 -1.64
N GLY A 218 -11.85 19.18 -2.13
CA GLY A 218 -10.94 19.40 -3.26
C GLY A 218 -9.53 19.82 -2.86
N ASP A 219 -9.27 20.06 -1.57
CA ASP A 219 -7.92 20.41 -1.10
C ASP A 219 -6.96 19.24 -1.32
N GLU A 220 -5.84 19.52 -1.97
CA GLU A 220 -4.79 18.55 -2.22
C GLU A 220 -3.80 18.55 -1.06
N SER A 221 -3.48 17.34 -0.58
CA SER A 221 -2.49 17.10 0.46
C SER A 221 -1.43 16.15 -0.08
N ARG A 222 -0.19 16.34 0.37
CA ARG A 222 0.97 15.55 -0.02
C ARG A 222 1.74 15.12 1.21
N GLY A 223 2.24 13.87 1.20
CA GLY A 223 2.92 13.31 2.36
C GLY A 223 3.47 11.90 2.15
N LEU A 224 4.16 11.41 3.17
CA LEU A 224 4.75 10.08 3.19
C LEU A 224 3.68 8.99 3.23
N PHE A 225 3.81 8.03 2.32
CA PHE A 225 3.02 6.80 2.30
C PHE A 225 3.83 5.64 2.84
N VAL A 226 5.13 5.60 2.53
CA VAL A 226 6.03 4.50 2.87
C VAL A 226 7.42 5.06 3.22
N VAL A 227 8.05 4.46 4.22
CA VAL A 227 9.44 4.70 4.59
C VAL A 227 10.20 3.37 4.64
N LEU A 228 11.37 3.31 4.03
CA LEU A 228 12.28 2.17 4.06
C LEU A 228 13.46 2.48 5.00
N ARG A 229 13.75 1.56 5.91
CA ARG A 229 14.86 1.64 6.86
C ARG A 229 15.65 0.35 6.84
N ASP A 230 16.90 0.44 7.26
CA ASP A 230 17.65 -0.77 7.60
C ASP A 230 17.06 -1.39 8.87
N THR A 231 17.00 -2.72 8.93
CA THR A 231 16.56 -3.41 10.15
C THR A 231 17.58 -3.14 11.25
N ALA A 232 17.11 -2.76 12.43
CA ALA A 232 17.98 -2.65 13.60
C ALA A 232 18.65 -4.01 13.85
N ARG A 233 19.99 -4.03 13.92
CA ARG A 233 20.76 -5.23 14.24
C ARG A 233 20.57 -5.66 15.69
#